data_AF-A0A448XK02-F1
#
_entry.id   AF-A0A448XK02-F1
#
_cell.length_a   1.000
_cell.length_b   1.000
_cell.length_c   1.000
_cell.angle_alpha   90.00
_cell.angle_beta   90.00
_cell.angle_gamma   90.00
#
_symmetry.space_group_name_H-M   'P 1'
#
loop_
_entity.id
_entity.type
_entity.pdbx_description
1 polymer ?
#
loop_
_entity_poly.entity_id
_entity_poly.type
_entity_poly.pdbx_seq_one_letter_code
_entity_poly.pdbx_strand_id
1 'polypeptide(L)'
;MNNLCPLSLAYVWMLISMPEEAEDVSTCQLFFLTAFGNAKTIRNDNSSRFGKYIEIHFDRSSGYIESARIEQYLLEKSRLITQASGERNYHVFYCLIAGLSDIEKESLGLSNTENYHYLTQT
;
A
#
# COMPACT_ATOMS: atom_id res chain seq x y z
N MET A 1 -9.96 24.38 -21.81
CA MET A 1 -10.38 23.02 -22.17
C MET A 1 -9.41 22.06 -21.49
N ASN A 2 -9.78 21.60 -20.30
CA ASN A 2 -8.93 20.80 -19.43
C ASN A 2 -9.16 19.32 -19.75
N ASN A 3 -8.41 18.78 -20.71
CA ASN A 3 -8.37 17.34 -20.95
C ASN A 3 -7.32 16.74 -20.01
N LEU A 4 -7.70 16.54 -18.74
CA LEU A 4 -7.00 15.56 -17.91
C LEU A 4 -7.24 14.19 -18.55
N CYS A 5 -6.15 13.54 -18.95
CA CYS A 5 -6.17 12.23 -19.60
C CYS A 5 -6.98 11.23 -18.76
N PRO A 6 -7.90 10.44 -19.34
CA PRO A 6 -8.72 9.47 -18.60
C PRO A 6 -7.90 8.50 -17.73
N LEU A 7 -6.64 8.27 -18.10
CA LEU A 7 -5.70 7.42 -17.37
C LEU A 7 -5.28 7.98 -16.00
N SER A 8 -5.21 9.30 -15.82
CA SER A 8 -4.85 9.88 -14.51
C SER A 8 -5.98 9.72 -13.50
N LEU A 9 -7.24 9.83 -13.97
CA LEU A 9 -8.41 9.58 -13.13
C LEU A 9 -8.60 8.10 -12.85
N ALA A 10 -8.33 7.21 -13.82
CA ALA A 10 -8.36 5.77 -13.60
C ALA A 10 -7.30 5.32 -12.56
N TYR A 11 -6.09 5.88 -12.61
CA TYR A 11 -5.03 5.57 -11.63
C TYR A 11 -5.37 6.09 -10.22
N VAL A 12 -5.95 7.29 -10.12
CA VAL A 12 -6.43 7.84 -8.84
C VAL A 12 -7.64 7.05 -8.32
N TRP A 13 -8.55 6.62 -9.20
CA TRP A 13 -9.69 5.77 -8.87
C TRP A 13 -9.25 4.38 -8.38
N MET A 14 -8.23 3.81 -9.01
CA MET A 14 -7.63 2.52 -8.63
C MET A 14 -6.85 2.59 -7.30
N LEU A 15 -6.28 3.75 -6.96
CA LEU A 15 -5.59 3.96 -5.68
C LEU A 15 -6.54 4.23 -4.50
N ILE A 16 -7.78 4.64 -4.76
CA ILE A 16 -8.77 5.01 -3.74
C ILE A 16 -9.84 3.93 -3.55
N SER A 17 -10.14 3.15 -4.59
CA SER A 17 -11.16 2.10 -4.54
C SER A 17 -10.49 0.75 -4.29
N MET A 18 -10.84 0.07 -3.19
CA MET A 18 -10.54 -1.37 -3.05
C MET A 18 -11.50 -2.12 -3.98
N PRO A 19 -11.04 -2.81 -5.04
CA PRO A 19 -11.94 -3.66 -5.81
C PRO A 19 -12.30 -4.90 -4.99
N GLU A 20 -13.59 -5.23 -4.97
CA GLU A 20 -14.15 -6.37 -4.23
C GLU A 20 -13.81 -7.72 -4.90
N GLU A 21 -13.30 -7.71 -6.13
CA GLU A 21 -12.91 -8.88 -6.91
C GLU A 21 -11.61 -8.57 -7.68
N ALA A 22 -10.52 -9.30 -7.42
CA ALA A 22 -9.23 -9.11 -8.08
C ALA A 22 -9.04 -10.15 -9.19
N GLU A 23 -9.55 -9.87 -10.40
CA GLU A 23 -9.42 -10.78 -11.56
C GLU A 23 -8.12 -10.59 -12.36
N ASP A 24 -7.38 -9.49 -12.18
CA ASP A 24 -6.17 -9.15 -12.97
C ASP A 24 -4.89 -9.10 -12.12
N VAL A 25 -3.78 -9.57 -12.70
CA VAL A 25 -2.44 -9.63 -12.08
C VAL A 25 -1.96 -8.23 -11.67
N SER A 26 -2.30 -7.21 -12.46
CA SER A 26 -2.00 -5.80 -12.18
C SER A 26 -2.63 -5.33 -10.87
N THR A 27 -3.89 -5.74 -10.64
CA THR A 27 -4.66 -5.41 -9.43
C THR A 27 -4.09 -6.13 -8.21
N CYS A 28 -3.71 -7.41 -8.34
CA CYS A 28 -3.04 -8.16 -7.28
C CYS A 28 -1.72 -7.52 -6.85
N GLN A 29 -0.94 -7.01 -7.80
CA GLN A 29 0.32 -6.33 -7.51
C GLN A 29 0.09 -5.01 -6.76
N LEU A 30 -1.00 -4.29 -7.07
CA LEU A 30 -1.37 -3.09 -6.33
C LEU A 30 -1.81 -3.40 -4.90
N PHE A 31 -2.61 -4.45 -4.69
CA PHE A 31 -3.01 -4.90 -3.35
C PHE A 31 -1.79 -5.25 -2.50
N PHE A 32 -0.84 -5.98 -3.08
CA PHE A 32 0.40 -6.32 -2.40
C PHE A 32 1.16 -5.06 -1.96
N LEU A 33 1.40 -4.12 -2.87
CA LEU A 33 2.09 -2.86 -2.54
C LEU A 33 1.31 -2.03 -1.50
N THR A 34 -0.02 -2.05 -1.55
CA THR A 34 -0.88 -1.36 -0.57
C THR A 34 -0.75 -1.99 0.81
N ALA A 35 -0.77 -3.32 0.92
CA ALA A 35 -0.62 -4.01 2.19
C ALA A 35 0.77 -3.78 2.82
N PHE A 36 1.84 -3.81 2.01
CA PHE A 36 3.21 -3.62 2.49
C PHE A 36 3.57 -2.15 2.75
N GLY A 37 2.94 -1.23 2.04
CA GLY A 37 3.31 0.19 2.06
C GLY A 37 2.36 1.09 2.84
N ASN A 38 1.14 0.65 3.15
CA ASN A 38 0.15 1.46 3.86
C ASN A 38 -0.05 1.02 5.31
N ALA A 39 -0.41 1.99 6.15
CA ALA A 39 -0.73 1.77 7.55
C ALA A 39 -1.86 2.72 8.00
N LYS A 40 -2.51 2.38 9.11
CA LYS A 40 -3.44 3.27 9.79
C LYS A 40 -2.69 4.34 10.57
N THR A 41 -3.10 5.59 10.36
CA THR A 41 -2.70 6.78 11.12
C THR A 41 -3.94 7.37 11.80
N ILE A 42 -3.74 8.38 12.66
CA ILE A 42 -4.85 9.09 13.33
C ILE A 42 -5.84 9.71 12.33
N ARG A 43 -5.33 10.17 11.17
CA ARG A 43 -6.13 10.95 10.19
C ARG A 43 -6.60 10.13 9.00
N ASN A 44 -5.99 8.97 8.76
CA ASN A 44 -6.25 8.15 7.57
C ASN A 44 -5.94 6.68 7.87
N ASP A 45 -6.94 5.82 7.71
CA ASP A 45 -6.83 4.38 7.95
C ASP A 45 -5.99 3.65 6.89
N ASN A 46 -5.76 4.25 5.72
CA ASN A 46 -5.00 3.67 4.62
C ASN A 46 -3.93 4.64 4.08
N SER A 47 -3.11 5.18 4.98
CA SER A 47 -2.04 6.12 4.63
C SER A 47 -0.84 5.40 4.05
N SER A 48 -0.41 5.75 2.82
CA SER A 48 0.88 5.30 2.29
C SER A 48 2.04 5.89 3.09
N ARG A 49 2.93 5.01 3.57
CA ARG A 49 4.11 5.33 4.39
C ARG A 49 5.41 5.12 3.62
N PHE A 50 5.32 5.28 2.31
CA PHE A 50 6.42 5.36 1.37
C PHE A 50 6.14 6.51 0.40
N GLY A 51 7.18 7.25 0.05
CA GLY A 51 7.15 8.21 -1.04
C GLY A 51 7.09 7.49 -2.38
N LYS A 52 6.31 8.06 -3.31
CA LYS A 52 6.34 7.68 -4.73
C LYS A 52 6.88 8.88 -5.49
N TYR A 53 8.00 8.70 -6.18
CA TYR A 53 8.51 9.65 -7.14
C TYR A 53 8.06 9.19 -8.53
N ILE A 54 7.38 10.08 -9.25
CA ILE A 54 6.88 9.80 -10.60
C ILE A 54 7.58 10.75 -11.55
N GLU A 55 8.40 10.20 -12.41
CA GLU A 55 9.07 10.92 -13.48
C GLU A 55 8.29 10.70 -14.78
N ILE A 56 7.86 11.77 -15.44
CA ILE A 56 7.10 11.71 -16.69
C ILE A 56 8.00 12.18 -17.82
N HIS A 57 8.20 11.34 -18.83
CA HIS A 57 9.04 11.63 -19.99
C HIS A 57 8.15 12.06 -21.15
N PHE A 58 8.46 13.22 -21.71
CA PHE A 58 7.75 13.79 -22.84
C PHE A 58 8.60 13.69 -24.09
N ASP A 59 7.96 13.31 -25.20
CA ASP A 59 8.59 13.41 -26.51
C ASP A 59 8.86 14.89 -26.83
N ARG A 60 10.10 15.19 -27.20
CA ARG A 60 10.54 16.58 -27.45
C ARG A 60 9.88 17.20 -28.67
N SER A 61 9.46 16.39 -29.64
CA SER A 61 8.95 16.89 -30.92
C SER A 61 7.44 17.17 -30.90
N SER A 62 6.68 16.30 -30.25
CA SER A 62 5.22 16.34 -30.20
C SER A 62 4.66 16.86 -28.87
N GLY A 63 5.47 16.86 -27.79
CA GLY A 63 5.03 17.25 -26.44
C GLY A 63 4.12 16.23 -25.76
N TYR A 64 3.88 15.08 -26.38
CA TYR A 64 3.09 14.00 -25.78
C TYR A 64 3.91 13.21 -24.75
N ILE A 65 3.20 12.54 -23.83
CA ILE A 65 3.82 11.64 -22.86
C ILE A 65 4.29 10.39 -23.61
N GLU A 66 5.59 10.15 -23.60
CA GLU A 66 6.22 8.97 -24.22
C GLU A 66 6.33 7.83 -23.20
N SER A 67 6.73 8.15 -21.97
CA SER A 67 6.83 7.16 -20.90
C SER A 67 6.72 7.78 -19.51
N ALA A 68 6.59 6.94 -18.49
CA ALA A 68 6.66 7.35 -17.10
C ALA A 68 7.45 6.32 -16.30
N ARG A 69 8.27 6.79 -15.36
CA ARG A 69 9.04 5.98 -14.44
C ARG A 69 8.59 6.26 -13.02
N ILE A 70 8.24 5.20 -12.30
CA ILE A 70 7.82 5.29 -10.91
C ILE A 70 8.91 4.66 -10.04
N GLU A 71 9.37 5.41 -9.05
CA GLU A 71 10.29 4.92 -8.04
C GLU A 71 9.70 5.09 -6.65
N GLN A 72 9.94 4.09 -5.82
CA GLN A 72 9.49 4.07 -4.43
C GLN A 72 10.65 4.50 -3.54
N TYR A 73 10.37 5.45 -2.66
CA TYR A 73 11.36 6.08 -1.80
C TYR A 73 10.87 6.14 -0.36
N LEU A 74 11.80 6.19 0.59
CA LEU A 74 11.54 6.56 1.98
C LEU A 74 10.40 5.76 2.65
N LEU A 75 10.51 4.43 2.67
CA LEU A 75 9.66 3.64 3.55
C LEU A 75 9.93 4.05 5.01
N GLU A 76 8.87 4.34 5.77
CA GLU A 76 8.94 4.73 7.18
C GLU A 76 9.37 3.57 8.08
N LYS A 77 10.68 3.24 8.07
CA LYS A 77 11.25 2.11 8.81
C LYS A 77 10.97 2.15 10.32
N SER A 78 10.86 3.34 10.91
CA SER A 78 10.56 3.51 12.34
C SER A 78 9.22 2.87 12.73
N ARG A 79 8.24 2.84 11.83
CA ARG A 79 6.91 2.26 12.07
C ARG A 79 6.95 0.76 12.37
N LEU A 80 8.00 0.06 11.90
CA LEU A 80 8.18 -1.36 12.20
C LEU A 80 8.41 -1.62 13.69
N ILE A 81 9.07 -0.67 14.37
CA ILE A 81 9.53 -0.82 15.75
C ILE A 81 8.59 -0.11 16.71
N THR A 82 8.10 1.08 16.34
CA THR A 82 7.30 1.95 17.21
C THR A 82 6.12 2.56 16.47
N GLN A 83 4.97 2.64 17.14
CA GLN A 83 3.78 3.33 16.63
C GLN A 83 3.37 4.45 17.60
N ALA A 84 2.89 5.57 17.06
CA ALA A 84 2.28 6.61 17.87
C ALA A 84 0.90 6.14 18.37
N SER A 85 0.42 6.69 19.48
CA SER A 85 -0.85 6.24 20.04
C SER A 85 -2.00 6.45 19.06
N GLY A 86 -2.84 5.40 18.91
CA GLY A 86 -3.93 5.35 17.93
C GLY A 86 -3.50 5.05 16.49
N GLU A 87 -2.20 4.85 16.22
CA GLU A 87 -1.70 4.37 14.93
C GLU A 87 -1.42 2.87 14.95
N ARG A 88 -1.35 2.25 13.76
CA ARG A 88 -0.99 0.83 13.61
C ARG A 88 0.28 0.66 12.79
N ASN A 89 0.82 -0.55 12.85
CA ASN A 89 1.87 -1.00 11.94
C ASN A 89 1.31 -1.20 10.51
N TYR A 90 2.15 -1.64 9.56
CA TYR A 90 1.74 -1.90 8.18
C TYR A 90 0.65 -2.97 8.09
N HIS A 91 -0.27 -2.79 7.14
CA HIS A 91 -1.45 -3.65 6.97
C HIS A 91 -1.09 -5.12 6.71
N VAL A 92 0.02 -5.38 6.02
CA VAL A 92 0.48 -6.74 5.70
C VAL A 92 0.54 -7.66 6.92
N PHE A 93 0.95 -7.17 8.09
CA PHE A 93 1.04 -8.01 9.29
C PHE A 93 -0.34 -8.45 9.79
N TYR A 94 -1.31 -7.53 9.76
CA TYR A 94 -2.68 -7.82 10.17
C TYR A 94 -3.40 -8.67 9.13
N CYS A 95 -3.21 -8.40 7.84
CA CYS A 95 -3.78 -9.18 6.75
C CYS A 95 -3.24 -10.62 6.74
N LEU A 96 -1.94 -10.82 6.99
CA LEU A 96 -1.33 -12.14 7.07
C LEU A 96 -1.94 -12.97 8.23
N ILE A 97 -2.00 -12.40 9.43
CA ILE A 97 -2.54 -13.12 10.59
C ILE A 97 -4.06 -13.35 10.44
N ALA A 98 -4.80 -12.41 9.85
CA ALA A 98 -6.24 -12.59 9.63
C ALA A 98 -6.56 -13.56 8.48
N GLY A 99 -5.69 -13.65 7.46
CA GLY A 99 -5.92 -14.46 6.27
C GLY A 99 -5.51 -15.93 6.39
N LEU A 100 -4.69 -16.29 7.38
CA LEU A 100 -4.27 -17.67 7.62
C LEU A 100 -5.27 -18.44 8.49
N SER A 101 -5.45 -19.72 8.20
CA SER A 101 -6.15 -20.65 9.09
C SER A 101 -5.32 -20.95 10.35
N ASP A 102 -5.95 -21.47 11.40
CA ASP A 102 -5.24 -21.77 12.65
C ASP A 102 -4.17 -22.86 12.47
N ILE A 103 -4.40 -23.82 11.56
CA ILE A 103 -3.42 -24.86 11.19
C ILE A 103 -2.20 -24.22 10.53
N GLU A 104 -2.41 -23.29 9.59
CA GLU A 104 -1.31 -22.61 8.91
C GLU A 104 -0.54 -21.71 9.88
N LYS A 105 -1.24 -21.00 10.76
CA LYS A 105 -0.60 -20.19 11.82
C LYS A 105 0.29 -21.05 12.70
N GLU A 106 -0.22 -22.18 13.19
CA GLU A 106 0.57 -23.12 14.00
C GLU A 106 1.80 -23.61 13.25
N SER A 107 1.65 -23.98 11.97
CA SER A 107 2.76 -24.44 11.13
C SER A 107 3.86 -23.39 10.93
N LEU A 108 3.49 -22.11 10.94
CA LEU A 108 4.38 -20.96 10.77
C LEU A 108 4.85 -20.37 12.12
N GLY A 109 4.42 -20.93 13.25
CA GLY A 109 4.71 -20.38 14.58
C GLY A 109 4.06 -19.02 14.82
N LEU A 110 2.95 -18.74 14.13
CA LEU A 110 2.18 -17.51 14.26
C LEU A 110 1.08 -17.65 15.32
N SER A 111 0.72 -16.53 15.93
CA SER A 111 -0.37 -16.43 16.90
C SER A 111 -1.22 -15.18 16.64
N ASN A 112 -2.14 -14.84 17.55
CA ASN A 112 -2.97 -13.64 17.39
C ASN A 112 -2.14 -12.35 17.46
N THR A 113 -2.62 -11.30 16.80
CA THR A 113 -1.96 -9.99 16.71
C THR A 113 -1.62 -9.40 18.08
N GLU A 114 -2.46 -9.67 19.09
CA GLU A 114 -2.30 -9.21 20.48
C GLU A 114 -1.02 -9.74 21.17
N ASN A 115 -0.46 -10.84 20.69
CA ASN A 115 0.74 -11.45 21.27
C ASN A 115 2.05 -10.82 20.75
N TYR A 116 1.98 -9.97 19.73
CA TYR A 116 3.15 -9.36 19.11
C TYR A 116 3.37 -7.95 19.60
N HIS A 117 4.48 -7.73 20.31
CA HIS A 117 4.84 -6.41 20.83
C HIS A 117 4.83 -5.31 19.76
N TYR A 118 5.27 -5.59 18.53
CA TYR A 118 5.29 -4.60 17.44
C TYR A 118 3.92 -4.33 16.78
N LEU A 119 2.87 -5.05 17.18
CA LEU A 119 1.51 -4.88 16.66
C LEU A 119 0.55 -4.28 17.69
N THR A 120 0.96 -4.18 18.96
CA THR A 120 0.12 -3.78 20.11
C THR A 120 0.52 -2.47 20.78
N GLN A 121 1.43 -1.68 20.21
CA GLN A 121 1.91 -0.43 20.83
C GLN A 121 0.96 0.77 20.64
N THR A 122 -0.34 0.51 20.48
CA THR A 122 -1.40 1.50 20.20
C THR A 122 -1.74 2.40 21.37
#